data_AF-A0AAV8YFW3-F1
#
_entry.id   AF-A0AAV8YFW3-F1
#
_cell.length_a   1.000
_cell.length_b   1.000
_cell.length_c   1.000
_cell.angle_alpha   90.00
_cell.angle_beta   90.00
_cell.angle_gamma   90.00
#
_symmetry.space_group_name_H-M   'P 1'
#
loop_
_entity.id
_entity.type
_entity.pdbx_description
1 polymer ?
#
loop_
_entity_poly.entity_id
_entity_poly.type
_entity_poly.pdbx_seq_one_letter_code
_entity_poly.pdbx_strand_id
1 'polypeptide(L)'
;MKKRQDAEELHKPARINFKRRRVTIKSLFDLYQADLVEMLQHSKENNGYKYMLVLVWAFPLKTKTGNEVSKAMEKLVTMFVYQKLEESLIKKYLPNWTTEIFTIRKVQLTNPTTYLLKDENNQDILGGFYEEQLQKVKYPDVYFVEKILKRSKDKVYVKWLGLDNKHNSWISNDNVL
;
A
#
# COMPACT_ATOMS: atom_id res chain seq x y z
N MET A 1 27.34 -57.02 9.33
CA MET A 1 26.50 -55.83 9.06
C MET A 1 27.23 -54.56 9.52
N LYS A 2 27.55 -53.65 8.59
CA LYS A 2 27.44 -52.18 8.77
C LYS A 2 27.82 -51.49 7.45
N LYS A 3 26.86 -51.39 6.52
CA LYS A 3 26.89 -50.45 5.38
C LYS A 3 26.52 -49.05 5.88
N ARG A 4 27.25 -48.52 6.87
CA ARG A 4 26.92 -47.25 7.52
C ARG A 4 28.21 -46.50 7.82
N GLN A 5 28.89 -45.98 6.80
CA GLN A 5 29.70 -44.77 6.99
C GLN A 5 30.16 -44.03 5.73
N ASP A 6 29.96 -44.56 4.53
CA ASP A 6 30.44 -43.87 3.31
C ASP A 6 29.27 -43.47 2.37
N ALA A 7 28.41 -42.59 2.85
CA ALA A 7 27.58 -41.80 1.96
C ALA A 7 27.95 -40.34 2.17
N GLU A 8 29.15 -39.95 1.74
CA GLU A 8 29.40 -38.55 1.40
C GLU A 8 28.37 -38.18 0.34
N GLU A 9 27.41 -37.34 0.72
CA GLU A 9 26.32 -36.94 -0.15
C GLU A 9 26.89 -36.34 -1.45
N LEU A 10 26.68 -37.05 -2.57
CA LEU A 10 27.02 -36.59 -3.93
C LEU A 10 26.42 -35.20 -4.25
N HIS A 11 25.42 -34.78 -3.47
CA HIS A 11 24.67 -33.53 -3.60
C HIS A 11 25.06 -32.46 -2.58
N LYS A 12 26.17 -32.60 -1.85
CA LYS A 12 26.63 -31.51 -0.99
C LYS A 12 26.88 -30.28 -1.87
N PRO A 13 26.16 -29.16 -1.68
CA PRO A 13 26.27 -28.02 -2.55
C PRO A 13 27.71 -27.49 -2.50
N ALA A 14 28.36 -27.43 -3.66
CA ALA A 14 29.67 -26.83 -3.80
C ALA A 14 29.56 -25.34 -3.44
N ARG A 15 30.04 -24.96 -2.24
CA ARG A 15 30.08 -23.56 -1.79
C ARG A 15 31.27 -22.86 -2.44
N ILE A 16 31.08 -22.42 -3.67
CA ILE A 16 32.08 -21.65 -4.42
C ILE A 16 31.85 -20.16 -4.19
N ASN A 17 32.85 -19.49 -3.61
CA ASN A 17 32.84 -18.03 -3.49
C ASN A 17 33.32 -17.42 -4.82
N PHE A 18 32.39 -16.93 -5.63
CA PHE A 18 32.69 -16.23 -6.87
C PHE A 18 32.43 -14.73 -6.74
N LYS A 19 33.24 -13.92 -7.42
CA LYS A 19 33.08 -12.46 -7.43
C LYS A 19 31.77 -12.11 -8.16
N ARG A 20 30.76 -11.67 -7.41
CA ARG A 20 29.48 -11.17 -7.96
C ARG A 20 29.55 -9.67 -8.22
N ARG A 21 28.82 -9.20 -9.23
CA ARG A 21 28.62 -7.76 -9.43
C ARG A 21 27.77 -7.21 -8.28
N ARG A 22 28.16 -6.06 -7.73
CA ARG A 22 27.35 -5.36 -6.72
C ARG A 22 26.11 -4.78 -7.38
N VAL A 23 24.94 -5.07 -6.83
CA VAL A 23 23.67 -4.45 -7.22
C VAL A 23 23.47 -3.22 -6.35
N THR A 24 23.35 -2.05 -6.98
CA THR A 24 23.08 -0.77 -6.29
C THR A 24 21.66 -0.35 -6.61
N ILE A 25 20.82 -0.22 -5.58
CA ILE A 25 19.42 0.21 -5.69
C ILE A 25 19.36 1.69 -5.29
N LYS A 26 18.82 2.56 -6.16
CA LYS A 26 18.76 4.01 -5.93
C LYS A 26 17.50 4.46 -5.19
N SER A 27 16.37 3.78 -5.39
CA SER A 27 15.09 4.16 -4.81
C SER A 27 14.10 2.98 -4.79
N LEU A 28 12.95 3.17 -4.14
CA LEU A 28 11.79 2.29 -4.29
C LEU A 28 11.46 2.21 -5.79
N PHE A 29 11.22 1.00 -6.31
CA PHE A 29 10.85 0.76 -7.71
C PHE A 29 11.96 0.92 -8.77
N ASP A 30 13.23 0.94 -8.37
CA ASP A 30 14.39 1.11 -9.27
C ASP A 30 14.81 -0.22 -9.96
N LEU A 31 14.64 -1.35 -9.28
CA LEU A 31 15.02 -2.67 -9.79
C LEU A 31 13.89 -3.68 -9.61
N TYR A 32 13.66 -4.45 -10.67
CA TYR A 32 12.67 -5.50 -10.74
C TYR A 32 13.35 -6.80 -11.12
N GLN A 33 12.94 -7.89 -10.46
CA GLN A 33 13.40 -9.22 -10.78
C GLN A 33 12.23 -10.00 -11.37
N ALA A 34 12.40 -10.48 -12.59
CA ALA A 34 11.46 -11.39 -13.21
C ALA A 34 12.10 -12.78 -13.32
N ASP A 35 11.25 -13.80 -13.28
CA ASP A 35 11.64 -15.18 -13.49
C ASP A 35 10.62 -15.91 -14.37
N LEU A 36 11.06 -16.97 -15.04
CA LEU A 36 10.22 -17.80 -15.88
C LEU A 36 10.17 -19.22 -15.32
N VAL A 37 9.02 -19.58 -14.76
CA VAL A 37 8.80 -20.91 -14.20
C VAL A 37 8.38 -21.85 -15.33
N GLU A 38 9.04 -22.99 -15.47
CA GLU A 38 8.67 -24.05 -16.41
C GLU A 38 7.80 -25.12 -15.71
N MET A 39 6.62 -25.40 -16.25
CA MET A 39 5.65 -26.37 -15.73
C MET A 39 5.14 -27.32 -16.83
N LEU A 40 6.06 -27.81 -17.66
CA LEU A 40 5.76 -28.61 -18.85
C LEU A 40 4.88 -29.84 -18.54
N GLN A 41 5.13 -30.51 -17.42
CA GLN A 41 4.41 -31.71 -17.01
C GLN A 41 2.92 -31.46 -16.72
N HIS A 42 2.59 -30.26 -16.23
CA HIS A 42 1.22 -29.87 -15.90
C HIS A 42 0.47 -29.27 -17.08
N SER A 43 1.04 -29.30 -18.29
CA SER A 43 0.44 -28.66 -19.46
C SER A 43 -0.95 -29.18 -19.79
N LYS A 44 -1.28 -30.45 -19.49
CA LYS A 44 -2.61 -31.02 -19.73
C LYS A 44 -3.64 -30.48 -18.75
N GLU A 45 -3.25 -30.33 -17.48
CA GLU A 45 -4.08 -29.79 -16.39
C GLU A 45 -4.24 -28.27 -16.53
N ASN A 46 -3.23 -27.60 -17.09
CA ASN A 46 -3.18 -26.15 -17.25
C ASN A 46 -3.59 -25.68 -18.66
N ASN A 47 -4.51 -26.37 -19.33
CA ASN A 47 -5.07 -25.94 -20.63
C ASN A 47 -4.02 -25.59 -21.70
N GLY A 48 -2.91 -26.32 -21.72
CA GLY A 48 -1.80 -26.11 -22.67
C GLY A 48 -0.77 -25.05 -22.24
N TYR A 49 -0.95 -24.38 -21.10
CA TYR A 49 0.06 -23.48 -20.54
C TYR A 49 1.20 -24.27 -19.92
N LYS A 50 2.41 -23.88 -20.30
CA LYS A 50 3.65 -24.62 -20.01
C LYS A 50 4.62 -23.81 -19.17
N TYR A 51 4.44 -22.50 -19.14
CA TYR A 51 5.35 -21.57 -18.48
C TYR A 51 4.55 -20.52 -17.71
N MET A 52 5.19 -19.90 -16.74
CA MET A 52 4.62 -18.79 -15.99
C MET A 52 5.69 -17.72 -15.81
N LEU A 53 5.46 -16.54 -16.38
CA LEU A 53 6.31 -15.38 -16.19
C LEU A 53 5.91 -14.69 -14.88
N VAL A 54 6.85 -14.56 -13.96
CA VAL A 54 6.64 -14.02 -12.63
C VAL A 54 7.48 -12.77 -12.45
N LEU A 55 6.88 -11.71 -11.94
CA LEU A 55 7.57 -10.48 -11.54
C LEU A 55 7.06 -10.02 -10.16
N VAL A 56 5.79 -9.63 -10.13
CA VAL A 56 4.97 -9.38 -8.92
C VAL A 56 3.65 -10.12 -9.09
N TRP A 57 3.13 -10.07 -10.32
CA TRP A 57 2.04 -10.90 -10.82
C TRP A 57 2.59 -12.06 -11.66
N ALA A 58 1.79 -13.11 -11.79
CA ALA A 58 2.12 -14.30 -12.56
C ALA A 58 1.28 -14.36 -13.85
N PHE A 59 1.94 -14.55 -14.99
CA PHE A 59 1.31 -14.63 -16.30
C PHE A 59 1.57 -15.99 -16.96
N PRO A 60 0.52 -16.76 -17.31
CA PRO A 60 0.71 -18.05 -17.95
C PRO A 60 1.08 -17.87 -19.42
N LEU A 61 2.04 -18.67 -19.90
CA LEU A 61 2.51 -18.67 -21.29
C LEU A 61 2.50 -20.11 -21.85
N LYS A 62 2.16 -20.23 -23.13
CA LYS A 62 2.17 -21.52 -23.83
C LYS A 62 3.55 -21.84 -24.39
N THR A 63 4.32 -20.83 -24.78
CA THR A 63 5.68 -20.97 -25.28
C THR A 63 6.65 -20.00 -24.60
N LYS A 64 7.93 -20.36 -24.58
CA LYS A 64 9.03 -19.47 -24.13
C LYS A 64 9.62 -18.62 -25.26
N THR A 65 8.83 -18.39 -26.31
CA THR A 65 9.30 -17.60 -27.45
C THR A 65 9.46 -16.14 -27.05
N GLY A 66 10.47 -15.46 -27.61
CA GLY A 66 10.70 -14.04 -27.31
C GLY A 66 9.47 -13.18 -27.57
N ASN A 67 8.70 -13.47 -28.63
CA ASN A 67 7.47 -12.74 -28.94
C ASN A 67 6.39 -12.89 -27.85
N GLU A 68 6.17 -14.10 -27.34
CA GLU A 68 5.15 -14.33 -26.31
C GLU A 68 5.58 -13.74 -24.96
N VAL A 69 6.85 -13.94 -24.58
CA VAL A 69 7.43 -13.38 -23.35
C VAL A 69 7.41 -11.85 -23.38
N SER A 70 7.77 -11.24 -24.52
CA SER A 70 7.79 -9.77 -24.66
C SER A 70 6.38 -9.19 -24.54
N LYS A 71 5.38 -9.80 -25.17
CA LYS A 71 3.97 -9.38 -25.04
C LYS A 71 3.46 -9.49 -23.61
N ALA A 72 3.82 -10.57 -22.91
CA ALA A 72 3.45 -10.75 -21.52
C ALA A 72 4.14 -9.73 -20.61
N MET A 73 5.42 -9.45 -20.86
CA MET A 73 6.19 -8.44 -20.14
C MET A 73 5.64 -7.03 -20.38
N GLU A 74 5.27 -6.69 -21.61
CA GLU A 74 4.63 -5.41 -21.95
C GLU A 74 3.33 -5.22 -21.16
N LYS A 75 2.49 -6.27 -21.09
CA LYS A 75 1.27 -6.25 -20.30
C LYS A 75 1.56 -6.06 -18.81
N LEU A 76 2.53 -6.80 -18.27
CA LEU A 76 2.99 -6.71 -16.88
C LEU A 76 3.47 -5.31 -16.51
N VAL A 77 4.38 -4.75 -17.32
CA VAL A 77 4.91 -3.40 -17.12
C VAL A 77 3.79 -2.37 -17.19
N THR A 78 2.86 -2.51 -18.13
CA THR A 78 1.73 -1.59 -18.27
C THR A 78 0.86 -1.61 -17.01
N MET A 79 0.40 -2.78 -16.55
CA MET A 79 -0.39 -2.88 -15.31
C MET A 79 0.35 -2.32 -14.11
N PHE A 80 1.65 -2.60 -14.02
CA PHE A 80 2.49 -2.08 -12.94
C PHE A 80 2.61 -0.55 -12.98
N VAL A 81 2.80 0.05 -14.15
CA VAL A 81 2.84 1.50 -14.32
C VAL A 81 1.51 2.14 -13.92
N TYR A 82 0.39 1.53 -14.30
CA TYR A 82 -0.94 2.00 -13.88
C TYR A 82 -1.09 1.98 -12.36
N GLN A 83 -0.74 0.88 -11.70
CA GLN A 83 -0.80 0.77 -10.24
C GLN A 83 0.09 1.82 -9.56
N LYS A 84 1.32 2.01 -10.05
CA LYS A 84 2.24 3.03 -9.52
C LYS A 84 1.69 4.45 -9.71
N LEU A 85 1.11 4.75 -10.86
CA LEU A 85 0.49 6.05 -11.12
C LEU A 85 -0.68 6.26 -10.16
N GLU A 86 -1.57 5.29 -10.03
CA GLU A 86 -2.71 5.33 -9.11
C GLU A 86 -2.26 5.56 -7.66
N GLU A 87 -1.33 4.77 -7.13
CA GLU A 87 -0.78 4.96 -5.79
C GLU A 87 -0.11 6.35 -5.62
N SER A 88 0.63 6.81 -6.64
CA SER A 88 1.30 8.12 -6.58
C SER A 88 0.30 9.28 -6.63
N LEU A 89 -0.79 9.15 -7.38
CA LEU A 89 -1.85 10.13 -7.46
C LEU A 89 -2.63 10.12 -6.14
N ILE A 90 -3.07 8.95 -5.68
CA ILE A 90 -3.75 8.77 -4.39
C ILE A 90 -2.90 9.37 -3.27
N LYS A 91 -1.61 9.08 -3.17
CA LYS A 91 -0.74 9.63 -2.12
C LYS A 91 -0.48 11.13 -2.26
N LYS A 92 -0.59 11.70 -3.46
CA LYS A 92 -0.47 13.16 -3.68
C LYS A 92 -1.77 13.90 -3.36
N TYR A 93 -2.92 13.26 -3.56
CA TYR A 93 -4.24 13.87 -3.39
C TYR A 93 -4.90 13.55 -2.05
N LEU A 94 -4.57 12.41 -1.42
CA LEU A 94 -5.02 12.12 -0.07
C LEU A 94 -4.18 12.91 0.94
N PRO A 95 -4.83 13.57 1.91
CA PRO A 95 -4.10 14.18 3.02
C PRO A 95 -3.35 13.08 3.79
N ASN A 96 -2.06 13.31 4.07
CA ASN A 96 -1.26 12.43 4.94
C ASN A 96 -1.66 12.55 6.42
N TRP A 97 -2.64 13.39 6.72
CA TRP A 97 -3.17 13.68 8.04
C TRP A 97 -4.63 13.26 8.11
N THR A 98 -5.04 12.75 9.27
CA THR A 98 -6.46 12.52 9.55
C THR A 98 -7.20 13.86 9.57
N THR A 99 -8.46 13.87 9.17
CA THR A 99 -9.31 15.08 9.21
C THR A 99 -9.92 15.35 10.59
N GLU A 100 -9.79 14.41 11.53
CA GLU A 100 -10.24 14.59 12.91
C GLU A 100 -9.48 15.74 13.61
N ILE A 101 -10.24 16.60 14.29
CA ILE A 101 -9.72 17.76 15.02
C ILE A 101 -9.65 17.40 16.49
N PHE A 102 -8.47 17.64 17.09
CA PHE A 102 -8.23 17.41 18.51
C PHE A 102 -7.83 18.69 19.22
N THR A 103 -8.22 18.79 20.49
CA THR A 103 -7.83 19.92 21.34
C THR A 103 -6.67 19.52 22.24
N ILE A 104 -5.64 20.35 22.31
CA ILE A 104 -4.54 20.14 23.26
C ILE A 104 -5.06 20.39 24.67
N ARG A 105 -5.10 19.34 25.48
CA ARG A 105 -5.43 19.43 26.91
C ARG A 105 -4.26 19.96 27.73
N LYS A 106 -3.07 19.44 27.46
CA LYS A 106 -1.86 19.74 28.25
C LYS A 106 -0.61 19.55 27.42
N VAL A 107 0.31 20.49 27.55
CA VAL A 107 1.69 20.37 27.06
C VAL A 107 2.55 19.76 28.18
N GLN A 108 3.30 18.71 27.86
CA GLN A 108 4.26 18.07 28.74
C GLN A 108 5.67 18.37 28.25
N LEU A 109 6.45 19.07 29.08
CA LEU A 109 7.83 19.44 28.79
C LEU A 109 8.79 18.26 29.07
N THR A 110 8.52 17.11 28.44
CA THR A 110 9.44 15.97 28.36
C THR A 110 10.51 16.21 27.30
N ASN A 111 11.48 15.31 27.15
CA ASN A 111 12.47 15.36 26.08
C ASN A 111 12.30 14.14 25.15
N PRO A 112 11.64 14.27 23.98
CA PRO A 112 11.05 15.49 23.40
C PRO A 112 9.72 15.92 24.06
N THR A 113 9.28 17.16 23.83
CA THR A 113 7.99 17.70 24.31
C THR A 113 6.83 16.87 23.77
N THR A 114 5.89 16.49 24.63
CA THR A 114 4.68 15.75 24.24
C THR A 114 3.40 16.51 24.57
N TYR A 115 2.34 16.21 23.83
CA TYR A 115 1.03 16.84 23.94
C TYR A 115 -0.02 15.80 24.31
N LEU A 116 -0.83 16.08 25.33
CA LEU A 116 -2.02 15.31 25.66
C LEU A 116 -3.22 15.94 24.95
N LEU A 117 -4.02 15.10 24.31
CA LEU A 117 -5.13 15.53 23.45
C LEU A 117 -6.49 15.15 24.04
N LYS A 118 -7.52 15.86 23.60
CA LYS A 118 -8.94 15.55 23.80
C LYS A 118 -9.68 15.54 22.47
N ASP A 119 -10.68 14.69 22.38
CA ASP A 119 -11.63 14.66 21.26
C ASP A 119 -12.68 15.79 21.37
N GLU A 120 -13.59 15.87 20.39
CA GLU A 120 -14.71 16.81 20.37
C GLU A 120 -15.68 16.63 21.56
N ASN A 121 -15.77 15.42 22.11
CA ASN A 121 -16.60 15.08 23.27
C ASN A 121 -15.90 15.33 24.61
N ASN A 122 -14.75 16.01 24.63
CA ASN A 122 -13.90 16.23 25.79
C ASN A 122 -13.33 14.95 26.45
N GLN A 123 -13.37 13.83 25.76
CA GLN A 123 -12.75 12.57 26.19
C GLN A 123 -11.25 12.64 25.94
N ASP A 124 -10.48 12.16 26.91
CA ASP A 124 -9.03 12.13 26.84
C ASP A 124 -8.55 11.05 25.86
N ILE A 125 -7.65 11.42 24.95
CA ILE A 125 -6.98 10.46 24.08
C ILE A 125 -5.80 9.87 24.83
N LEU A 126 -5.71 8.54 24.80
CA LEU A 126 -4.63 7.82 25.46
C LEU A 126 -3.32 8.02 24.72
N GLY A 127 -2.30 8.46 25.46
CA GLY A 127 -0.94 8.66 24.97
C GLY A 127 -0.52 10.12 24.89
N GLY A 128 0.79 10.34 24.85
CA GLY A 128 1.40 11.63 24.55
C GLY A 128 1.86 11.66 23.11
N PHE A 129 1.54 12.73 22.39
CA PHE A 129 1.83 12.90 20.97
C PHE A 129 2.97 13.89 20.77
N TYR A 130 3.82 13.67 19.77
CA TYR A 130 4.87 14.62 19.42
C TYR A 130 4.36 15.72 18.48
N GLU A 131 5.08 16.84 18.40
CA GLU A 131 4.72 17.96 17.50
C GLU A 131 4.67 17.51 16.03
N GLU A 132 5.59 16.62 15.63
CA GLU A 132 5.66 16.06 14.28
C GLU A 132 4.49 15.14 13.94
N GLN A 133 3.67 14.76 14.93
CA GLN A 133 2.45 13.98 14.76
C GLN A 133 1.20 14.87 14.81
N LEU A 134 1.35 16.19 14.86
CA LEU A 134 0.26 17.14 14.95
C LEU A 134 0.36 18.18 13.84
N GLN A 135 -0.79 18.58 13.30
CA GLN A 135 -0.88 19.71 12.38
C GLN A 135 -1.83 20.75 12.96
N LYS A 136 -1.36 22.01 13.07
CA LYS A 136 -2.22 23.10 13.52
C LYS A 136 -3.31 23.39 12.48
N VAL A 137 -4.56 23.25 12.90
CA VAL A 137 -5.74 23.52 12.06
C VAL A 137 -5.88 25.03 11.82
N LYS A 138 -6.11 25.43 10.56
CA LYS A 138 -6.35 26.84 10.18
C LYS A 138 -7.80 27.26 10.33
N TYR A 139 -8.73 26.35 10.03
CA TYR A 139 -10.17 26.58 10.01
C TYR A 139 -10.87 25.47 10.81
N PRO A 140 -11.03 25.62 12.13
CA PRO A 140 -11.57 24.55 12.98
C PRO A 140 -13.07 24.28 12.75
N ASP A 141 -13.80 25.25 12.20
CA ASP A 141 -15.24 25.14 11.96
C ASP A 141 -15.59 24.64 10.54
N VAL A 142 -14.58 24.28 9.74
CA VAL A 142 -14.75 23.86 8.34
C VAL A 142 -14.43 22.39 8.20
N TYR A 143 -15.43 21.61 7.78
CA TYR A 143 -15.33 20.16 7.58
C TYR A 143 -15.54 19.81 6.11
N PHE A 144 -14.77 18.85 5.61
CA PHE A 144 -14.91 18.36 4.24
C PHE A 144 -16.03 17.34 4.12
N VAL A 145 -16.85 17.46 3.07
CA VAL A 145 -17.87 16.47 2.74
C VAL A 145 -17.21 15.33 1.95
N GLU A 146 -17.32 14.10 2.45
CA GLU A 146 -16.91 12.90 1.71
C GLU A 146 -17.93 12.57 0.62
N LYS A 147 -19.20 12.55 1.01
CA LYS A 147 -20.29 12.14 0.14
C LYS A 147 -21.62 12.74 0.58
N ILE A 148 -22.43 13.16 -0.39
CA ILE A 148 -23.84 13.48 -0.16
C ILE A 148 -24.63 12.17 -0.21
N LEU A 149 -25.27 11.82 0.90
CA LEU A 149 -26.04 10.59 1.06
C LEU A 149 -27.49 10.76 0.60
N LYS A 150 -28.12 11.89 0.95
CA LYS A 150 -29.49 12.22 0.56
C LYS A 150 -29.62 13.72 0.28
N ARG A 151 -30.57 14.08 -0.57
CA ARG A 151 -30.97 15.47 -0.84
C ARG A 151 -32.45 15.64 -0.51
N SER A 152 -32.78 16.73 0.15
CA SER A 152 -34.14 17.22 0.38
C SER A 152 -34.16 18.70 0.02
N LYS A 153 -35.32 19.25 -0.33
CA LYS A 153 -35.50 20.57 -0.97
C LYS A 153 -34.37 21.58 -0.71
N ASP A 154 -34.18 22.00 0.55
CA ASP A 154 -33.20 23.03 0.93
C ASP A 154 -32.04 22.47 1.80
N LYS A 155 -31.95 21.15 1.99
CA LYS A 155 -30.97 20.51 2.87
C LYS A 155 -30.33 19.28 2.24
N VAL A 156 -29.07 19.03 2.57
CA VAL A 156 -28.37 17.81 2.17
C VAL A 156 -27.93 17.02 3.39
N TYR A 157 -28.09 15.70 3.34
CA TYR A 157 -27.59 14.78 4.36
C TYR A 157 -26.20 14.30 3.94
N VAL A 158 -25.20 14.64 4.72
CA VAL A 158 -23.79 14.46 4.33
C VAL A 158 -23.10 13.43 5.20
N LYS A 159 -22.19 12.70 4.55
CA LYS A 159 -21.11 11.94 5.18
C LYS A 159 -19.88 12.84 5.19
N TRP A 160 -19.40 13.16 6.39
CA TRP A 160 -18.19 13.97 6.58
C TRP A 160 -16.95 13.12 6.38
N LEU A 161 -15.93 13.70 5.74
CA LEU A 161 -14.68 13.03 5.43
C LEU A 161 -13.91 12.72 6.70
N GLY A 162 -13.60 11.43 6.89
CA GLY A 162 -12.81 10.91 8.01
C GLY A 162 -13.52 10.92 9.36
N LEU A 163 -14.84 11.17 9.42
CA LEU A 163 -15.64 10.98 10.62
C LEU A 163 -16.54 9.76 10.52
N ASP A 164 -16.83 9.13 11.65
CA ASP A 164 -17.77 8.01 11.73
C ASP A 164 -19.19 8.37 11.28
N ASN A 165 -19.97 7.36 10.85
CA ASN A 165 -21.36 7.53 10.41
C ASN A 165 -22.28 8.18 11.46
N LYS A 166 -21.87 8.19 12.74
CA LYS A 166 -22.58 8.85 13.83
C LYS A 166 -22.64 10.38 13.66
N HIS A 167 -21.66 10.96 12.97
CA HIS A 167 -21.55 12.41 12.74
C HIS A 167 -22.33 12.86 11.50
N ASN A 168 -22.91 11.95 10.72
CA ASN A 168 -23.68 12.29 9.54
C ASN A 168 -24.87 13.18 9.90
N SER A 169 -24.97 14.35 9.28
CA SER A 169 -25.93 15.37 9.66
C SER A 169 -26.57 16.04 8.43
N TRP A 170 -27.70 16.70 8.66
CA TRP A 170 -28.36 17.53 7.66
C TRP A 170 -27.80 18.96 7.73
N ILE A 171 -27.33 19.46 6.60
CA ILE A 171 -26.85 20.84 6.46
C ILE A 171 -27.67 21.60 5.42
N SER A 172 -27.70 22.92 5.52
CA SER A 172 -28.29 23.77 4.47
C SER A 172 -27.51 23.63 3.18
N ASN A 173 -28.19 23.64 2.03
CA ASN A 173 -27.52 23.59 0.73
C ASN A 173 -26.60 24.81 0.52
N ASP A 174 -26.91 25.95 1.14
CA ASP A 174 -26.10 27.18 1.06
C ASP A 174 -24.77 27.09 1.83
N ASN A 175 -24.65 26.13 2.75
CA ASN A 175 -23.43 25.90 3.54
C ASN A 175 -22.47 24.92 2.86
N VAL A 176 -22.83 24.40 1.68
CA VAL A 176 -21.95 23.56 0.86
C VAL A 176 -21.21 24.47 -0.11
N LEU A 177 -19.90 24.65 0.12
CA LEU A 177 -19.00 25.38 -0.78
C LEU A 177 -18.57 24.52 -1.97
#